data_AF-A0A2H1VKM5-F1
#
_entry.id   AF-A0A2H1VKM5-F1
#
_cell.length_a   1.000
_cell.length_b   1.000
_cell.length_c   1.000
_cell.angle_alpha   90.00
_cell.angle_beta   90.00
_cell.angle_gamma   90.00
#
_symmetry.space_group_name_H-M   'P 1'
#
loop_
_entity.id
_entity.type
_entity.pdbx_description
1 polymer ?
#
loop_
_entity_poly.entity_id
_entity_poly.type
_entity_poly.pdbx_seq_one_letter_code
_entity_poly.pdbx_strand_id
1 'polypeptide(L)'
;MDVVEIFPTMENQERISNMRTKSISLRDAQLMFRPFEIVEAMFVVSRFKIKGNLVVPNSLRYNVFSGIFAVLLSVFIIYTNLRSSYASGLTGLEFVKFFCDVQDVIVLVAGCLISFILNVVKAPSNVLLPLNTQNLCEVICLHGQRHVINDYIFVNWLYVVYSILAQILWILVFKYAFNEMFEVDQVVSYIVYIIYDTHVLYGARFIKLMRKALQIWIHDARRSPFLSDFEKEDYWNNLFAVYMEIFDAYKTAVDVFDPAILFYYIQTLDNTVFSVYLRVEIGKTTEGDFIKLLAVTLVSLCWLYKDIVVMIIFSVMCEKFYTTMMEARSICVQLISSRRSSDIERKICKNIIRHQDVSFEKMNACGLFVVDAALILHFCSLLTTYVIVVFQFEFL
;
A
#
# COMPACT_ATOMS: atom_id res chain seq x y z
N MET A 1 14.50 -29.97 20.54
CA MET A 1 14.97 -30.29 19.17
C MET A 1 15.83 -29.11 18.76
N ASP A 2 17.13 -29.18 19.06
CA ASP A 2 18.05 -28.07 18.87
C ASP A 2 18.33 -27.91 17.37
N VAL A 3 17.87 -26.79 16.81
CA VAL A 3 18.17 -26.40 15.43
C VAL A 3 19.60 -25.86 15.46
N VAL A 4 20.53 -26.69 15.00
CA VAL A 4 21.91 -26.26 14.77
C VAL A 4 21.90 -25.27 13.59
N GLU A 5 22.00 -23.99 13.90
CA GLU A 5 22.28 -22.94 12.90
C GLU A 5 23.70 -23.16 12.36
N ILE A 6 23.79 -23.75 11.18
CA ILE A 6 25.04 -23.80 10.43
C ILE A 6 25.24 -22.40 9.85
N PHE A 7 26.02 -21.57 10.55
CA PHE A 7 26.50 -20.30 10.02
C PHE A 7 27.47 -20.58 8.86
N PRO A 8 27.25 -20.01 7.67
CA PRO A 8 28.21 -20.12 6.58
C PRO A 8 29.55 -19.50 7.00
N THR A 9 30.64 -20.16 6.64
CA THR A 9 32.00 -19.67 6.90
C THR A 9 32.23 -18.34 6.20
N MET A 10 32.87 -17.41 6.92
CA MET A 10 33.09 -16.01 6.54
C MET A 10 33.73 -15.84 5.14
N GLU A 11 34.54 -16.80 4.71
CA GLU A 11 35.22 -16.83 3.41
C GLU A 11 34.27 -17.05 2.22
N ASN A 12 33.20 -17.83 2.39
CA ASN A 12 32.17 -17.99 1.37
C ASN A 12 31.30 -16.73 1.25
N GLN A 13 31.13 -16.01 2.35
CA GLN A 13 30.43 -14.73 2.39
C GLN A 13 31.19 -13.64 1.61
N GLU A 14 32.53 -13.65 1.69
CA GLU A 14 33.39 -12.70 0.98
C GLU A 14 33.42 -12.96 -0.53
N ARG A 15 33.49 -14.22 -0.97
CA ARG A 15 33.37 -14.59 -2.41
C ARG A 15 32.01 -14.27 -3.00
N ILE A 16 30.92 -14.56 -2.28
CA ILE A 16 29.56 -14.18 -2.70
C ILE A 16 29.43 -12.65 -2.74
N SER A 17 30.02 -11.92 -1.79
CA SER A 17 30.03 -10.45 -1.82
C SER A 17 30.83 -9.86 -3.00
N ASN A 18 31.93 -10.52 -3.41
CA ASN A 18 32.75 -10.06 -4.52
C ASN A 18 32.14 -10.36 -5.90
N MET A 19 31.39 -11.47 -6.06
CA MET A 19 30.56 -11.70 -7.25
C MET A 19 29.34 -10.77 -7.29
N ARG A 20 28.83 -10.37 -6.13
CA ARG A 20 27.72 -9.42 -5.98
C ARG A 20 28.25 -7.99 -5.91
N THR A 21 29.12 -7.60 -6.84
CA THR A 21 29.45 -6.18 -7.07
C THR A 21 28.17 -5.51 -7.53
N LYS A 22 27.41 -4.95 -6.56
CA LYS A 22 26.04 -4.45 -6.75
C LYS A 22 25.96 -3.57 -8.00
N SER A 23 25.42 -4.14 -9.07
CA SER A 23 25.31 -3.47 -10.37
C SER A 23 24.30 -2.32 -10.34
N ILE A 24 23.41 -2.34 -9.35
CA ILE A 24 22.38 -1.32 -9.12
C ILE A 24 22.75 -0.47 -7.94
N SER A 25 22.90 0.83 -8.19
CA SER A 25 23.05 1.80 -7.13
C SER A 25 21.75 1.89 -6.31
N LEU A 26 21.85 2.04 -4.99
CA LEU A 26 20.68 2.25 -4.13
C LEU A 26 19.79 3.40 -4.65
N ARG A 27 20.43 4.40 -5.27
CA ARG A 27 19.77 5.52 -5.94
C ARG A 27 18.81 5.08 -7.05
N ASP A 28 19.20 4.11 -7.89
CA ASP A 28 18.34 3.63 -8.98
C ASP A 28 17.09 2.92 -8.45
N ALA A 29 17.25 2.12 -7.39
CA ALA A 29 16.12 1.47 -6.71
C ALA A 29 15.16 2.50 -6.09
N GLN A 30 15.70 3.58 -5.51
CA GLN A 30 14.90 4.66 -4.92
C GLN A 30 14.16 5.49 -5.97
N LEU A 31 14.74 5.69 -7.16
CA LEU A 31 14.06 6.40 -8.24
C LEU A 31 12.71 5.77 -8.60
N MET A 32 12.53 4.47 -8.36
CA MET A 32 11.25 3.78 -8.55
C MET A 32 10.15 4.34 -7.66
N PHE A 33 10.45 4.66 -6.40
CA PHE A 33 9.44 5.06 -5.41
C PHE A 33 9.50 6.54 -5.02
N ARG A 34 10.47 7.28 -5.56
CA ARG A 34 10.59 8.73 -5.43
C ARG A 34 9.29 9.52 -5.64
N PRO A 35 8.39 9.18 -6.59
CA PRO A 35 7.13 9.91 -6.72
C PRO A 35 6.29 9.90 -5.43
N PHE A 36 6.22 8.75 -4.76
CA PHE A 36 5.48 8.59 -3.50
C PHE A 36 6.20 9.30 -2.35
N GLU A 37 7.54 9.19 -2.27
CA GLU A 37 8.34 9.87 -1.26
C GLU A 37 8.23 11.40 -1.34
N ILE A 38 8.07 11.96 -2.55
CA ILE A 38 7.85 13.39 -2.74
C ILE A 38 6.53 13.82 -2.10
N VAL A 39 5.45 13.06 -2.34
CA VAL A 39 4.15 13.33 -1.69
C VAL A 39 4.29 13.25 -0.18
N GLU A 40 4.91 12.18 0.34
CA GLU A 40 5.12 12.04 1.79
C GLU A 40 5.97 13.19 2.37
N ALA A 41 6.99 13.65 1.65
CA ALA A 41 7.81 14.77 2.07
C ALA A 41 7.03 16.10 2.12
N MET A 42 6.08 16.32 1.20
CA MET A 42 5.23 17.52 1.19
C MET A 42 4.40 17.67 2.49
N PHE A 43 4.04 16.55 3.12
CA PHE A 43 3.28 16.55 4.37
C PHE A 43 4.13 16.23 5.61
N VAL A 44 5.46 16.32 5.52
CA VAL A 44 6.37 16.04 6.65
C VAL A 44 6.17 14.62 7.22
N VAL A 45 5.75 13.69 6.37
CA VAL A 45 5.50 12.26 6.69
C VAL A 45 6.50 11.34 6.00
N SER A 46 7.67 11.87 5.59
CA SER A 46 8.74 11.05 5.03
C SER A 46 9.20 9.98 6.03
N ARG A 47 9.30 8.73 5.57
CA ARG A 47 9.58 7.54 6.41
C ARG A 47 11.04 7.34 6.81
N PHE A 48 11.97 7.79 5.96
CA PHE A 48 13.41 7.60 6.17
C PHE A 48 14.20 8.70 5.46
N LYS A 49 15.48 8.81 5.80
CA LYS A 49 16.40 9.74 5.16
C LYS A 49 17.50 8.98 4.43
N ILE A 50 17.86 9.48 3.26
CA ILE A 50 18.98 8.95 2.49
C ILE A 50 20.18 9.89 2.71
N LYS A 51 21.30 9.35 3.20
CA LYS A 51 22.54 10.10 3.39
C LYS A 51 23.66 9.37 2.66
N GLY A 52 23.96 9.83 1.44
CA GLY A 52 24.87 9.10 0.54
C GLY A 52 24.24 7.80 0.06
N ASN A 53 24.96 6.68 0.17
CA ASN A 53 24.48 5.34 -0.19
C ASN A 53 23.89 4.56 1.00
N LEU A 54 23.55 5.25 2.09
CA LEU A 54 22.99 4.64 3.30
C LEU A 54 21.57 5.16 3.55
N VAL A 55 20.65 4.22 3.80
CA VAL A 55 19.30 4.50 4.31
C VAL A 55 19.41 4.59 5.82
N VAL A 56 19.06 5.72 6.40
CA VAL A 56 19.08 5.93 7.84
C VAL A 56 17.68 6.28 8.33
N PRO A 57 17.31 5.85 9.55
CA PRO A 57 16.07 6.30 10.16
C PRO A 57 16.10 7.82 10.31
N ASN A 58 14.91 8.43 10.34
CA ASN A 58 14.79 9.85 10.59
C ASN A 58 15.38 10.22 11.96
N SER A 59 15.99 11.40 12.03
CA SER A 59 16.51 11.93 13.30
C SER A 59 15.37 12.18 14.29
N LEU A 60 15.64 12.07 15.60
CA LEU A 60 14.67 12.41 16.65
C LEU A 60 14.07 13.80 16.46
N ARG A 61 14.88 14.79 16.06
CA ARG A 61 14.40 16.16 15.77
C ARG A 61 13.36 16.20 14.66
N TYR A 62 13.56 15.44 13.59
CA TYR A 62 12.58 15.33 12.50
C TYR A 62 11.30 14.66 12.98
N ASN A 63 11.39 13.58 13.77
CA ASN A 63 10.21 12.88 14.30
C ASN A 63 9.39 13.79 15.24
N VAL A 64 10.06 14.58 16.09
CA VAL A 64 9.39 15.59 16.93
C VAL A 64 8.73 16.67 16.08
N PHE A 65 9.43 17.18 15.05
CA PHE A 65 8.87 18.17 14.13
C PHE A 65 7.67 17.63 13.35
N SER A 66 7.75 16.41 12.84
CA SER A 66 6.65 15.70 12.17
C SER A 66 5.45 15.51 13.11
N GLY A 67 5.68 15.15 14.38
CA GLY A 67 4.62 15.04 15.38
C GLY A 67 3.94 16.37 15.69
N ILE A 68 4.72 17.45 15.87
CA ILE A 68 4.18 18.80 16.05
C ILE A 68 3.37 19.22 14.82
N PHE A 69 3.89 18.97 13.62
CA PHE A 69 3.19 19.26 12.36
C PHE A 69 1.87 18.48 12.26
N ALA A 70 1.86 17.19 12.59
CA ALA A 70 0.64 16.38 12.59
C ALA A 70 -0.40 16.88 13.60
N VAL A 71 0.02 17.32 14.78
CA VAL A 71 -0.87 17.93 15.78
C VAL A 71 -1.43 19.26 15.27
N LEU A 72 -0.58 20.16 14.74
CA LEU A 72 -1.00 21.44 14.19
C LEU A 72 -1.96 21.26 13.00
N LEU A 73 -1.67 20.32 12.11
CA LEU A 73 -2.53 19.96 10.99
C LEU A 73 -3.88 19.43 11.49
N SER A 74 -3.87 18.58 12.53
CA SER A 74 -5.10 18.06 13.15
C SER A 74 -5.94 19.18 13.78
N VAL A 75 -5.32 20.09 14.54
CA VAL A 75 -6.00 21.26 15.10
C VAL A 75 -6.57 22.16 14.00
N PHE A 76 -5.80 22.37 12.93
CA PHE A 76 -6.26 23.14 11.78
C PHE A 76 -7.49 22.49 11.13
N ILE A 77 -7.44 21.18 10.85
CA ILE A 77 -8.57 20.41 10.30
C ILE A 77 -9.81 20.50 11.20
N ILE A 78 -9.64 20.31 12.52
CA ILE A 78 -10.75 20.45 13.48
C ILE A 78 -11.36 21.85 13.40
N TYR A 79 -10.52 22.88 13.41
CA TYR A 79 -10.96 24.27 13.35
C TYR A 79 -11.71 24.59 12.05
N THR A 80 -11.13 24.29 10.89
CA THR A 80 -11.73 24.65 9.59
C THR A 80 -13.03 23.93 9.33
N ASN A 81 -13.12 22.63 9.66
CA ASN A 81 -14.34 21.87 9.38
C ASN A 81 -15.47 22.26 10.35
N LEU A 82 -15.18 22.41 11.65
CA LEU A 82 -16.23 22.67 12.64
C LEU A 82 -16.65 24.14 12.73
N ARG A 83 -15.79 25.09 12.33
CA ARG A 83 -16.10 26.53 12.40
C ARG A 83 -17.38 26.88 11.63
N SER A 84 -17.52 26.36 10.41
CA SER A 84 -18.68 26.61 9.55
C SER A 84 -19.98 26.14 10.22
N SER A 85 -19.92 24.98 10.89
CA SER A 85 -21.07 24.31 11.49
C SER A 85 -21.53 24.96 12.80
N TYR A 86 -20.66 25.67 13.52
CA TYR A 86 -21.04 26.40 14.74
C TYR A 86 -21.66 27.78 14.48
N ALA A 87 -21.49 28.33 13.28
CA ALA A 87 -21.98 29.66 12.95
C ALA A 87 -23.49 29.69 12.63
N SER A 88 -24.08 28.53 12.32
CA SER A 88 -25.45 28.40 11.85
C SER A 88 -26.35 27.67 12.87
N GLY A 89 -27.67 27.77 12.70
CA GLY A 89 -28.63 27.15 13.61
C GLY A 89 -28.83 25.68 13.26
N LEU A 90 -28.33 24.75 14.08
CA LEU A 90 -28.36 23.29 13.88
C LEU A 90 -29.77 22.69 13.68
N THR A 91 -30.35 22.87 12.50
CA THR A 91 -31.67 22.36 12.11
C THR A 91 -31.63 21.83 10.68
N GLY A 92 -32.37 20.75 10.40
CA GLY A 92 -32.45 20.14 9.07
C GLY A 92 -31.08 19.76 8.48
N LEU A 93 -30.81 20.23 7.25
CA LEU A 93 -29.59 19.93 6.49
C LEU A 93 -28.31 20.39 7.21
N GLU A 94 -28.36 21.49 7.96
CA GLU A 94 -27.18 22.01 8.67
C GLU A 94 -26.74 21.06 9.80
N PHE A 95 -27.70 20.40 10.47
CA PHE A 95 -27.40 19.40 11.49
C PHE A 95 -26.76 18.15 10.89
N VAL A 96 -27.25 17.70 9.73
CA VAL A 96 -26.67 16.57 8.98
C VAL A 96 -25.25 16.90 8.53
N LYS A 97 -25.05 18.09 7.95
CA LYS A 97 -23.73 18.58 7.56
C LYS A 97 -22.77 18.61 8.75
N PHE A 98 -23.20 19.13 9.91
CA PHE A 98 -22.39 19.12 11.13
C PHE A 98 -21.94 17.71 11.51
N PHE A 99 -22.83 16.72 11.45
CA PHE A 99 -22.49 15.34 11.77
C PHE A 99 -21.48 14.74 10.79
N CYS A 100 -21.63 15.00 9.49
CA CYS A 100 -20.64 14.64 8.47
C CYS A 100 -19.29 15.34 8.71
N ASP A 101 -19.29 16.65 9.01
CA ASP A 101 -18.07 17.41 9.30
C ASP A 101 -17.33 16.83 10.53
N VAL A 102 -18.06 16.43 11.58
CA VAL A 102 -17.49 15.77 12.76
C VAL A 102 -16.89 14.41 12.42
N GLN A 103 -17.60 13.59 11.65
CA GLN A 103 -17.10 12.29 11.20
C GLN A 103 -15.84 12.44 10.34
N ASP A 104 -15.84 13.33 9.35
CA ASP A 104 -14.69 13.62 8.50
C ASP A 104 -13.48 14.06 9.33
N VAL A 105 -13.69 14.89 10.35
CA VAL A 105 -12.63 15.29 11.30
C VAL A 105 -12.07 14.09 12.05
N ILE A 106 -12.92 13.20 12.57
CA ILE A 106 -12.47 12.00 13.28
C ILE A 106 -11.61 11.12 12.36
N VAL A 107 -12.07 10.89 11.13
CA VAL A 107 -11.35 10.08 10.15
C VAL A 107 -10.02 10.71 9.77
N LEU A 108 -9.98 12.01 9.47
CA LEU A 108 -8.76 12.72 9.10
C LEU A 108 -7.74 12.75 10.23
N VAL A 109 -8.17 12.99 11.48
CA VAL A 109 -7.29 12.96 12.65
C VAL A 109 -6.77 11.55 12.91
N ALA A 110 -7.61 10.52 12.78
CA ALA A 110 -7.19 9.13 12.89
C ALA A 110 -6.15 8.76 11.81
N GLY A 111 -6.35 9.20 10.56
CA GLY A 111 -5.40 8.97 9.48
C GLY A 111 -4.07 9.70 9.67
N CYS A 112 -4.08 10.93 10.22
CA CYS A 112 -2.88 11.64 10.61
C CYS A 112 -2.11 10.90 11.72
N LEU A 113 -2.84 10.39 12.72
CA LEU A 113 -2.26 9.59 13.81
C LEU A 113 -1.64 8.29 13.28
N ILE A 114 -2.35 7.56 12.41
CA ILE A 114 -1.83 6.33 11.81
C ILE A 114 -0.60 6.62 10.96
N SER A 115 -0.61 7.69 10.17
CA SER A 115 0.55 8.11 9.38
C SER A 115 1.75 8.44 10.28
N PHE A 116 1.52 9.12 11.41
CA PHE A 116 2.57 9.37 12.40
C PHE A 116 3.11 8.08 13.04
N ILE A 117 2.24 7.15 13.43
CA ILE A 117 2.63 5.84 13.98
C ILE A 117 3.47 5.07 12.97
N LEU A 118 3.03 5.00 11.71
CA LEU A 118 3.76 4.34 10.64
C LEU A 118 5.13 4.97 10.41
N ASN A 119 5.28 6.27 10.55
CA ASN A 119 6.57 6.93 10.35
C ASN A 119 7.52 6.77 11.54
N VAL A 120 7.02 6.92 12.76
CA VAL A 120 7.85 7.00 13.97
C VAL A 120 8.02 5.63 14.62
N VAL A 121 6.92 4.90 14.81
CA VAL A 121 6.95 3.60 15.51
C VAL A 121 7.49 2.50 14.59
N LYS A 122 7.08 2.49 13.31
CA LYS A 122 7.58 1.53 12.31
C LYS A 122 8.85 1.99 11.58
N ALA A 123 9.57 2.97 12.15
CA ALA A 123 10.83 3.48 11.59
C ALA A 123 11.87 2.39 11.24
N PRO A 124 12.08 1.33 12.06
CA PRO A 124 13.02 0.26 11.70
C PRO A 124 12.63 -0.48 10.41
N SER A 125 11.36 -0.88 10.29
CA SER A 125 10.82 -1.58 9.11
C SER A 125 10.84 -0.68 7.87
N ASN A 126 10.57 0.61 8.04
CA ASN A 126 10.65 1.59 6.96
C ASN A 126 12.06 1.74 6.37
N VAL A 127 13.11 1.61 7.19
CA VAL A 127 14.51 1.65 6.71
C VAL A 127 14.88 0.39 5.93
N LEU A 128 14.26 -0.75 6.26
CA LEU A 128 14.46 -2.01 5.52
C LEU A 128 13.79 -1.97 4.14
N LEU A 129 12.71 -1.21 3.96
CA LEU A 129 11.93 -1.21 2.72
C LEU A 129 12.74 -0.80 1.46
N PRO A 130 13.57 0.26 1.46
CA PRO A 130 14.42 0.58 0.31
C PRO A 130 15.57 -0.42 0.10
N LEU A 131 16.08 -1.04 1.17
CA LEU A 131 17.10 -2.08 1.07
C LEU A 131 16.53 -3.34 0.42
N ASN A 132 15.36 -3.76 0.86
CA ASN A 132 14.59 -4.85 0.25
C ASN A 132 14.26 -4.52 -1.20
N THR A 133 13.85 -3.28 -1.50
CA THR A 133 13.67 -2.81 -2.89
C THR A 133 14.95 -3.00 -3.71
N GLN A 134 16.09 -2.55 -3.19
CA GLN A 134 17.37 -2.66 -3.90
C GLN A 134 17.71 -4.12 -4.22
N ASN A 135 17.55 -5.03 -3.24
CA ASN A 135 17.82 -6.45 -3.43
C ASN A 135 16.89 -7.05 -4.50
N LEU A 136 15.59 -6.70 -4.47
CA LEU A 136 14.62 -7.13 -5.49
C LEU A 136 14.98 -6.60 -6.88
N CYS A 137 15.40 -5.34 -6.99
CA CYS A 137 15.86 -4.76 -8.24
C CYS A 137 17.10 -5.49 -8.76
N GLU A 138 18.05 -5.82 -7.88
CA GLU A 138 19.27 -6.54 -8.23
C GLU A 138 18.94 -7.90 -8.85
N VAL A 139 18.04 -8.66 -8.22
CA VAL A 139 17.51 -9.93 -8.78
C VAL A 139 16.94 -9.73 -10.18
N ILE A 140 16.18 -8.64 -10.41
CA ILE A 140 15.58 -8.35 -11.71
C ILE A 140 16.63 -7.96 -12.77
N CYS A 141 17.62 -7.13 -12.43
CA CYS A 141 18.65 -6.70 -13.39
C CYS A 141 19.65 -7.80 -13.73
N LEU A 142 19.96 -8.71 -12.80
CA LEU A 142 20.81 -9.87 -13.09
C LEU A 142 20.25 -10.71 -14.25
N HIS A 143 18.94 -10.64 -14.48
CA HIS A 143 18.24 -11.31 -15.58
C HIS A 143 18.08 -10.45 -16.85
N GLY A 144 18.82 -9.34 -16.96
CA GLY A 144 18.78 -8.45 -18.12
C GLY A 144 17.49 -7.63 -18.24
N GLN A 145 16.62 -7.63 -17.23
CA GLN A 145 15.32 -6.96 -17.26
C GLN A 145 15.37 -5.50 -16.79
N ARG A 146 16.44 -4.76 -17.10
CA ARG A 146 16.60 -3.35 -16.68
C ARG A 146 15.48 -2.44 -17.19
N HIS A 147 14.90 -2.74 -18.35
CA HIS A 147 13.77 -1.99 -18.90
C HIS A 147 12.54 -1.99 -17.97
N VAL A 148 12.34 -3.06 -17.18
CA VAL A 148 11.24 -3.16 -16.21
C VAL A 148 11.36 -2.06 -15.16
N ILE A 149 12.56 -1.70 -14.71
CA ILE A 149 12.75 -0.63 -13.71
C ILE A 149 12.28 0.72 -14.27
N ASN A 150 12.63 1.03 -15.52
CA ASN A 150 12.22 2.28 -16.17
C ASN A 150 10.70 2.35 -16.34
N ASP A 151 10.07 1.25 -16.74
CA ASP A 151 8.61 1.15 -16.83
C ASP A 151 7.94 1.37 -15.47
N TYR A 152 8.54 0.85 -14.40
CA TYR A 152 8.04 1.08 -13.04
C TYR A 152 8.13 2.55 -12.64
N ILE A 153 9.24 3.23 -12.91
CA ILE A 153 9.41 4.66 -12.62
C ILE A 153 8.31 5.46 -13.32
N PHE A 154 8.14 5.25 -14.63
CA PHE A 154 7.14 5.97 -15.42
C PHE A 154 5.71 5.72 -14.92
N VAL A 155 5.36 4.45 -14.69
CA VAL A 155 4.02 4.09 -14.22
C VAL A 155 3.76 4.63 -12.80
N ASN A 156 4.75 4.65 -11.92
CA ASN A 156 4.58 5.20 -10.57
C ASN A 156 4.35 6.73 -10.60
N TRP A 157 5.05 7.45 -11.48
CA TRP A 157 4.73 8.87 -11.75
C TRP A 157 3.31 9.06 -12.25
N LEU A 158 2.87 8.23 -13.19
CA LEU A 158 1.51 8.28 -13.71
C LEU A 158 0.46 8.10 -12.59
N TYR A 159 0.68 7.16 -11.67
CA TYR A 159 -0.22 6.96 -10.52
C TYR A 159 -0.26 8.18 -9.60
N VAL A 160 0.89 8.75 -9.23
CA VAL A 160 0.92 9.93 -8.35
C VAL A 160 0.28 11.15 -9.01
N VAL A 161 0.59 11.40 -10.29
CA VAL A 161 -0.03 12.49 -11.05
C VAL A 161 -1.54 12.27 -11.17
N TYR A 162 -1.98 11.04 -11.44
CA TYR A 162 -3.41 10.70 -11.46
C TYR A 162 -4.09 10.98 -10.12
N SER A 163 -3.50 10.54 -8.99
CA SER A 163 -4.06 10.81 -7.66
C SER A 163 -4.18 12.30 -7.37
N ILE A 164 -3.15 13.10 -7.68
CA ILE A 164 -3.17 14.55 -7.48
C ILE A 164 -4.23 15.21 -8.38
N LEU A 165 -4.27 14.87 -9.67
CA LEU A 165 -5.24 15.44 -10.61
C LEU A 165 -6.67 15.04 -10.26
N ALA A 166 -6.90 13.80 -9.85
CA ALA A 166 -8.21 13.33 -9.39
C ALA A 166 -8.66 14.12 -8.14
N GLN A 167 -7.75 14.39 -7.19
CA GLN A 167 -8.06 15.20 -6.02
C GLN A 167 -8.39 16.65 -6.39
N ILE A 168 -7.59 17.28 -7.25
CA ILE A 168 -7.82 18.65 -7.68
C ILE A 168 -9.16 18.75 -8.42
N LEU A 169 -9.41 17.83 -9.35
CA LEU A 169 -10.69 17.78 -10.08
C LEU A 169 -11.87 17.61 -9.11
N TRP A 170 -11.73 16.73 -8.11
CA TRP A 170 -12.74 16.53 -7.08
C TRP A 170 -13.03 17.82 -6.30
N ILE A 171 -11.99 18.51 -5.81
CA ILE A 171 -12.13 19.78 -5.09
C ILE A 171 -12.83 20.83 -5.96
N LEU A 172 -12.46 20.94 -7.24
CA LEU A 172 -13.08 21.89 -8.16
C LEU A 172 -14.56 21.59 -8.37
N VAL A 173 -14.92 20.32 -8.56
CA VAL A 173 -16.33 19.96 -8.75
C VAL A 173 -17.11 20.10 -7.46
N PHE A 174 -16.56 19.70 -6.32
CA PHE A 174 -17.22 19.86 -5.02
C PHE A 174 -17.49 21.34 -4.73
N LYS A 175 -16.50 22.22 -4.95
CA LYS A 175 -16.68 23.67 -4.87
C LYS A 175 -17.77 24.19 -5.80
N TYR A 176 -17.80 23.71 -7.05
CA TYR A 176 -18.81 24.14 -8.01
C TYR A 176 -20.23 23.66 -7.63
N ALA A 177 -20.34 22.40 -7.21
CA ALA A 177 -21.60 21.76 -6.82
C ALA A 177 -22.18 22.34 -5.53
N PHE A 178 -21.32 22.68 -4.57
CA PHE A 178 -21.68 23.07 -3.21
C PHE A 178 -21.15 24.45 -2.86
N ASN A 179 -21.17 25.40 -3.81
CA ASN A 179 -20.58 26.73 -3.63
C ASN A 179 -21.09 27.49 -2.40
N GLU A 180 -22.32 27.22 -1.93
CA GLU A 180 -22.89 27.82 -0.72
C GLU A 180 -22.41 27.17 0.58
N MET A 181 -22.00 25.89 0.54
CA MET A 181 -21.56 25.13 1.72
C MET A 181 -20.04 24.99 1.81
N PHE A 182 -19.32 25.21 0.70
CA PHE A 182 -17.89 24.97 0.60
C PHE A 182 -17.07 26.19 1.01
N GLU A 183 -16.31 26.05 2.09
CA GLU A 183 -15.35 27.06 2.50
C GLU A 183 -13.95 26.76 1.91
N VAL A 184 -13.23 27.81 1.48
CA VAL A 184 -11.93 27.66 0.81
C VAL A 184 -10.86 27.06 1.74
N ASP A 185 -11.01 27.21 3.05
CA ASP A 185 -10.09 26.65 4.03
C ASP A 185 -10.21 25.12 4.18
N GLN A 186 -11.37 24.52 3.83
CA GLN A 186 -11.56 23.07 3.79
C GLN A 186 -10.71 22.36 2.71
N VAL A 187 -10.17 23.11 1.74
CA VAL A 187 -9.27 22.58 0.68
C VAL A 187 -8.09 21.80 1.27
N VAL A 188 -7.54 22.25 2.40
CA VAL A 188 -6.40 21.59 3.06
C VAL A 188 -6.79 20.18 3.53
N SER A 189 -7.97 20.02 4.13
CA SER A 189 -8.51 18.72 4.58
C SER A 189 -8.59 17.74 3.40
N TYR A 190 -9.07 18.21 2.25
CA TYR A 190 -9.15 17.37 1.05
C TYR A 190 -7.79 16.99 0.47
N ILE A 191 -6.80 17.88 0.56
CA ILE A 191 -5.44 17.61 0.08
C ILE A 191 -4.77 16.49 0.89
N VAL A 192 -5.09 16.34 2.19
CA VAL A 192 -4.55 15.27 3.05
C VAL A 192 -4.93 13.87 2.57
N TYR A 193 -6.09 13.69 1.93
CA TYR A 193 -6.50 12.39 1.38
C TYR A 193 -5.52 11.82 0.34
N ILE A 194 -4.75 12.67 -0.35
CA ILE A 194 -3.70 12.25 -1.29
C ILE A 194 -2.66 11.36 -0.60
N ILE A 195 -2.37 11.58 0.68
CA ILE A 195 -1.41 10.79 1.45
C ILE A 195 -1.89 9.33 1.55
N TYR A 196 -3.17 9.13 1.86
CA TYR A 196 -3.73 7.79 2.07
C TYR A 196 -3.78 7.00 0.77
N ASP A 197 -4.20 7.64 -0.33
CA ASP A 197 -4.12 7.06 -1.68
C ASP A 197 -2.68 6.64 -2.03
N THR A 198 -1.72 7.53 -1.74
CA THR A 198 -0.30 7.33 -2.02
C THR A 198 0.26 6.14 -1.22
N HIS A 199 -0.14 5.97 0.04
CA HIS A 199 0.29 4.83 0.85
C HIS A 199 -0.18 3.49 0.28
N VAL A 200 -1.46 3.39 -0.10
CA VAL A 200 -2.01 2.15 -0.67
C VAL A 200 -1.42 1.85 -2.03
N LEU A 201 -1.29 2.87 -2.89
CA LEU A 201 -0.64 2.73 -4.21
C LEU A 201 0.83 2.33 -4.06
N TYR A 202 1.57 2.92 -3.12
CA TYR A 202 2.95 2.54 -2.86
C TYR A 202 3.05 1.05 -2.47
N GLY A 203 2.21 0.60 -1.54
CA GLY A 203 2.11 -0.81 -1.17
C GLY A 203 1.81 -1.72 -2.37
N ALA A 204 0.79 -1.39 -3.18
CA ALA A 204 0.42 -2.17 -4.35
C ALA A 204 1.59 -2.33 -5.34
N ARG A 205 2.35 -1.26 -5.55
CA ARG A 205 3.50 -1.25 -6.45
C ARG A 205 4.67 -2.04 -5.89
N PHE A 206 4.89 -2.01 -4.57
CA PHE A 206 5.89 -2.83 -3.91
C PHE A 206 5.57 -4.33 -4.00
N ILE A 207 4.32 -4.74 -3.71
CA ILE A 207 3.87 -6.13 -3.90
C ILE A 207 4.06 -6.59 -5.35
N LYS A 208 3.74 -5.72 -6.32
CA LYS A 208 3.92 -6.02 -7.75
C LYS A 208 5.40 -6.27 -8.11
N LEU A 209 6.32 -5.52 -7.50
CA LEU A 209 7.77 -5.69 -7.69
C LEU A 209 8.24 -7.04 -7.14
N MET A 210 7.85 -7.38 -5.91
CA MET A 210 8.16 -8.68 -5.31
C MET A 210 7.65 -9.85 -6.15
N ARG A 211 6.42 -9.73 -6.68
CA ARG A 211 5.88 -10.72 -7.61
C ARG A 211 6.77 -10.90 -8.83
N LYS A 212 7.33 -9.81 -9.38
CA LYS A 212 8.23 -9.90 -10.53
C LYS A 212 9.55 -10.60 -10.19
N ALA A 213 10.16 -10.28 -9.06
CA ALA A 213 11.34 -11.00 -8.59
C ALA A 213 11.05 -12.51 -8.38
N LEU A 214 9.90 -12.84 -7.80
CA LEU A 214 9.49 -14.22 -7.59
C LEU A 214 9.20 -14.97 -8.91
N GLN A 215 8.62 -14.31 -9.92
CA GLN A 215 8.43 -14.91 -11.23
C GLN A 215 9.75 -15.28 -11.91
N ILE A 216 10.78 -14.43 -11.76
CA ILE A 216 12.13 -14.70 -12.24
C ILE A 216 12.71 -15.90 -11.48
N TRP A 217 12.60 -15.90 -10.16
CA TRP A 217 13.03 -17.01 -9.32
C TRP A 217 12.39 -18.36 -9.74
N ILE A 218 11.08 -18.37 -10.02
CA ILE A 218 10.38 -19.57 -10.50
C ILE A 218 10.93 -20.03 -11.85
N HIS A 219 11.21 -19.08 -12.76
CA HIS A 219 11.78 -19.38 -14.06
C HIS A 219 13.17 -20.05 -13.93
N ASP A 220 14.01 -19.52 -13.05
CA ASP A 220 15.34 -20.07 -12.79
C ASP A 220 15.26 -21.46 -12.16
N ALA A 221 14.42 -21.64 -11.14
CA ALA A 221 14.18 -22.93 -10.50
C ALA A 221 13.81 -24.02 -11.52
N ARG A 222 13.00 -23.68 -12.54
CA ARG A 222 12.62 -24.59 -13.64
C ARG A 222 13.77 -24.92 -14.59
N ARG A 223 14.73 -24.02 -14.76
CA ARG A 223 15.88 -24.17 -15.68
C ARG A 223 17.07 -24.92 -15.06
N SER A 224 17.06 -25.13 -13.76
CA SER A 224 18.06 -25.88 -13.00
C SER A 224 18.50 -27.27 -13.53
N PRO A 225 17.71 -28.06 -14.30
CA PRO A 225 18.11 -29.42 -14.71
C PRO A 225 19.32 -29.50 -15.67
N PHE A 226 19.84 -28.38 -16.15
CA PHE A 226 20.89 -28.33 -17.19
C PHE A 226 22.30 -28.00 -16.65
N LEU A 227 22.49 -27.89 -15.34
CA LEU A 227 23.77 -27.53 -14.72
C LEU A 227 24.60 -28.76 -14.34
N SER A 228 25.92 -28.62 -14.34
CA SER A 228 26.85 -29.65 -13.84
C SER A 228 26.72 -29.83 -12.32
N ASP A 229 27.07 -31.01 -11.79
CA ASP A 229 26.83 -31.35 -10.37
C ASP A 229 27.51 -30.39 -9.37
N PHE A 230 28.69 -29.86 -9.69
CA PHE A 230 29.40 -28.92 -8.82
C PHE A 230 28.77 -27.51 -8.85
N GLU A 231 28.45 -27.00 -10.04
CA GLU A 231 27.76 -25.70 -10.20
C GLU A 231 26.35 -25.72 -9.60
N LYS A 232 25.77 -26.92 -9.45
CA LYS A 232 24.42 -27.13 -8.95
C LYS A 232 24.28 -26.75 -7.47
N GLU A 233 25.25 -27.05 -6.62
CA GLU A 233 25.19 -26.72 -5.18
C GLU A 233 25.16 -25.20 -4.94
N ASP A 234 26.16 -24.50 -5.46
CA ASP A 234 26.26 -23.04 -5.32
C ASP A 234 25.05 -22.33 -5.94
N TYR A 235 24.60 -22.80 -7.10
CA TYR A 235 23.40 -22.29 -7.77
C TYR A 235 22.14 -22.41 -6.88
N TRP A 236 21.87 -23.59 -6.32
CA TRP A 236 20.69 -23.79 -5.48
C TRP A 236 20.78 -23.03 -4.16
N ASN A 237 21.97 -22.92 -3.57
CA ASN A 237 22.19 -22.11 -2.38
C ASN A 237 21.90 -20.63 -2.66
N ASN A 238 22.35 -20.11 -3.80
CA ASN A 238 22.04 -18.75 -4.23
C ASN A 238 20.55 -18.56 -4.51
N LEU A 239 19.91 -19.52 -5.18
CA LEU A 239 18.47 -19.49 -5.45
C LEU A 239 17.66 -19.49 -4.14
N PHE A 240 18.06 -20.29 -3.14
CA PHE A 240 17.46 -20.26 -1.81
C PHE A 240 17.62 -18.89 -1.13
N ALA A 241 18.81 -18.30 -1.18
CA ALA A 241 19.06 -16.98 -0.62
C ALA A 241 18.16 -15.90 -1.25
N VAL A 242 18.02 -15.91 -2.58
CA VAL A 242 17.10 -14.99 -3.30
C VAL A 242 15.65 -15.19 -2.88
N TYR A 243 15.20 -16.44 -2.71
CA TYR A 243 13.84 -16.71 -2.21
C TYR A 243 13.63 -16.10 -0.82
N MET A 244 14.59 -16.29 0.09
CA MET A 244 14.53 -15.76 1.45
C MET A 244 14.51 -14.22 1.45
N GLU A 245 15.31 -13.58 0.58
CA GLU A 245 15.30 -12.12 0.42
C GLU A 245 13.93 -11.60 -0.06
N ILE A 246 13.28 -12.29 -1.03
CA ILE A 246 11.92 -11.94 -1.49
C ILE A 246 10.90 -12.11 -0.37
N PHE A 247 11.04 -13.17 0.42
CA PHE A 247 10.13 -13.47 1.51
C PHE A 247 10.25 -12.48 2.69
N ASP A 248 11.46 -12.10 3.06
CA ASP A 248 11.71 -11.08 4.08
C ASP A 248 11.24 -9.69 3.63
N ALA A 249 11.37 -9.39 2.33
CA ALA A 249 10.78 -8.20 1.74
C ALA A 249 9.24 -8.20 1.88
N TYR A 250 8.60 -9.35 1.70
CA TYR A 250 7.15 -9.49 1.88
C TYR A 250 6.72 -9.27 3.34
N LYS A 251 7.42 -9.87 4.31
CA LYS A 251 7.16 -9.63 5.73
C LYS A 251 7.30 -8.16 6.10
N THR A 252 8.35 -7.51 5.58
CA THR A 252 8.56 -6.07 5.78
C THR A 252 7.42 -5.25 5.18
N ALA A 253 6.94 -5.61 3.99
CA ALA A 253 5.81 -4.93 3.36
C ALA A 253 4.52 -5.08 4.18
N VAL A 254 4.22 -6.27 4.68
CA VAL A 254 3.07 -6.51 5.56
C VAL A 254 3.19 -5.63 6.79
N ASP A 255 4.31 -5.65 7.50
CA ASP A 255 4.49 -4.86 8.73
C ASP A 255 4.32 -3.34 8.51
N VAL A 256 4.72 -2.83 7.34
CA VAL A 256 4.69 -1.40 7.01
C VAL A 256 3.34 -0.95 6.45
N PHE A 257 2.71 -1.72 5.57
CA PHE A 257 1.51 -1.26 4.86
C PHE A 257 0.20 -1.69 5.52
N ASP A 258 0.21 -2.73 6.35
CA ASP A 258 -0.99 -3.34 6.91
C ASP A 258 -1.91 -2.36 7.66
N PRO A 259 -1.43 -1.48 8.57
CA PRO A 259 -2.29 -0.51 9.24
C PRO A 259 -2.86 0.56 8.28
N ALA A 260 -2.08 0.98 7.28
CA ALA A 260 -2.54 1.96 6.29
C ALA A 260 -3.65 1.40 5.41
N ILE A 261 -3.54 0.13 5.02
CA ILE A 261 -4.55 -0.55 4.21
C ILE A 261 -5.83 -0.70 5.02
N LEU A 262 -5.75 -1.19 6.26
CA LEU A 262 -6.93 -1.31 7.12
C LEU A 262 -7.66 0.04 7.27
N PHE A 263 -6.91 1.10 7.58
CA PHE A 263 -7.46 2.44 7.70
C PHE A 263 -8.16 2.89 6.41
N TYR A 264 -7.55 2.63 5.25
CA TYR A 264 -8.13 2.99 3.96
C TYR A 264 -9.49 2.29 3.71
N TYR A 265 -9.63 1.00 4.06
CA TYR A 265 -10.91 0.29 3.96
C TYR A 265 -11.98 0.91 4.87
N ILE A 266 -11.63 1.21 6.13
CA ILE A 266 -12.55 1.83 7.09
C ILE A 266 -12.97 3.21 6.59
N GLN A 267 -12.00 4.04 6.19
CA GLN A 267 -12.23 5.37 5.63
C GLN A 267 -13.15 5.32 4.41
N THR A 268 -12.90 4.42 3.45
CA THR A 268 -13.75 4.32 2.26
C THR A 268 -15.17 3.91 2.63
N LEU A 269 -15.36 2.95 3.54
CA LEU A 269 -16.69 2.55 3.99
C LEU A 269 -17.43 3.73 4.60
N ASP A 270 -16.80 4.39 5.57
CA ASP A 270 -17.35 5.51 6.33
C ASP A 270 -17.74 6.67 5.40
N ASN A 271 -16.78 7.16 4.61
CA ASN A 271 -17.00 8.26 3.66
C ASN A 271 -18.10 7.93 2.64
N THR A 272 -18.26 6.67 2.25
CA THR A 272 -19.33 6.29 1.32
C THR A 272 -20.70 6.37 1.97
N VAL A 273 -20.85 5.77 3.16
CA VAL A 273 -22.13 5.76 3.88
C VAL A 273 -22.58 7.17 4.19
N PHE A 274 -21.68 8.01 4.72
CA PHE A 274 -21.97 9.40 5.03
C PHE A 274 -22.22 10.25 3.78
N SER A 275 -21.51 10.01 2.68
CA SER A 275 -21.78 10.72 1.43
C SER A 275 -23.13 10.36 0.83
N VAL A 276 -23.57 9.10 0.93
CA VAL A 276 -24.93 8.70 0.50
C VAL A 276 -25.97 9.36 1.39
N TYR A 277 -25.79 9.32 2.72
CA TYR A 277 -26.69 9.96 3.68
C TYR A 277 -26.87 11.45 3.40
N LEU A 278 -25.76 12.19 3.26
CA LEU A 278 -25.78 13.62 2.95
C LEU A 278 -26.53 13.93 1.65
N ARG A 279 -26.38 13.09 0.62
CA ARG A 279 -27.08 13.28 -0.67
C ARG A 279 -28.58 13.06 -0.57
N VAL A 280 -29.03 12.09 0.22
CA VAL A 280 -30.46 11.86 0.45
C VAL A 280 -31.08 13.11 1.09
N GLU A 281 -30.42 13.68 2.08
CA GLU A 281 -30.87 14.90 2.77
C GLU A 281 -30.89 16.13 1.85
N ILE A 282 -29.85 16.32 1.03
CA ILE A 282 -29.83 17.40 0.02
C ILE A 282 -30.95 17.20 -1.02
N GLY A 283 -31.25 15.95 -1.38
CA GLY A 283 -32.32 15.61 -2.30
C GLY A 283 -33.70 16.02 -1.78
N LYS A 284 -33.93 15.94 -0.46
CA LYS A 284 -35.19 16.36 0.18
C LYS A 284 -35.40 17.88 0.14
N THR A 285 -34.33 18.67 0.22
CA THR A 285 -34.43 20.14 0.25
C THR A 285 -34.44 20.79 -1.14
N THR A 286 -34.00 20.07 -2.17
CA THR A 286 -33.84 20.62 -3.53
C THR A 286 -35.11 20.41 -4.36
N GLU A 287 -36.14 21.23 -4.14
CA GLU A 287 -37.34 21.22 -5.00
C GLU A 287 -37.04 21.86 -6.37
N GLY A 288 -37.17 21.08 -7.46
CA GLY A 288 -37.29 21.62 -8.83
C GLY A 288 -36.07 21.55 -9.76
N ASP A 289 -34.91 21.03 -9.33
CA ASP A 289 -33.71 20.90 -10.18
C ASP A 289 -33.11 19.48 -10.16
N PHE A 290 -33.90 18.52 -10.69
CA PHE A 290 -33.49 17.11 -10.80
C PHE A 290 -32.17 16.94 -11.57
N ILE A 291 -31.93 17.77 -12.60
CA ILE A 291 -30.71 17.68 -13.43
C ILE A 291 -29.48 18.07 -12.60
N LYS A 292 -29.55 19.15 -11.82
CA LYS A 292 -28.47 19.53 -10.91
C LYS A 292 -28.23 18.47 -9.85
N LEU A 293 -29.28 17.95 -9.21
CA LEU A 293 -29.15 16.90 -8.20
C LEU A 293 -28.49 15.63 -8.78
N LEU A 294 -28.93 15.21 -9.97
CA LEU A 294 -28.35 14.07 -10.68
C LEU A 294 -26.88 14.32 -11.03
N ALA A 295 -26.54 15.50 -11.55
CA ALA A 295 -25.16 15.85 -11.90
C ALA A 295 -24.23 15.84 -10.67
N VAL A 296 -24.67 16.47 -9.57
CA VAL A 296 -23.94 16.46 -8.29
C VAL A 296 -23.76 15.03 -7.77
N THR A 297 -24.81 14.21 -7.85
CA THR A 297 -24.76 12.80 -7.43
C THR A 297 -23.78 11.99 -8.28
N LEU A 298 -23.81 12.13 -9.60
CA LEU A 298 -22.91 11.40 -10.50
C LEU A 298 -21.45 11.77 -10.28
N VAL A 299 -21.13 13.06 -10.12
CA VAL A 299 -19.74 13.46 -9.89
C VAL A 299 -19.25 13.00 -8.52
N SER A 300 -20.11 13.06 -7.50
CA SER A 300 -19.76 12.54 -6.18
C SER A 300 -19.61 11.02 -6.12
N LEU A 301 -20.21 10.27 -7.04
CA LEU A 301 -19.89 8.85 -7.22
C LEU A 301 -18.51 8.63 -7.87
N CYS A 302 -17.96 9.59 -8.63
CA CYS A 302 -16.63 9.45 -9.21
C CYS A 302 -15.54 9.34 -8.12
N TRP A 303 -15.70 10.05 -7.00
CA TRP A 303 -14.81 9.93 -5.84
C TRP A 303 -14.83 8.50 -5.27
N LEU A 304 -16.02 7.98 -5.00
CA LEU A 304 -16.20 6.60 -4.53
C LEU A 304 -15.56 5.59 -5.48
N TYR A 305 -15.78 5.78 -6.79
CA TYR A 305 -15.21 4.92 -7.81
C TYR A 305 -13.67 4.93 -7.77
N LYS A 306 -13.05 6.10 -7.59
CA LYS A 306 -11.59 6.21 -7.39
C LYS A 306 -11.14 5.34 -6.22
N ASP A 307 -11.78 5.47 -5.06
CA ASP A 307 -11.38 4.75 -3.85
C ASP A 307 -11.48 3.24 -4.04
N ILE A 308 -12.61 2.77 -4.58
CA ILE A 308 -12.84 1.35 -4.88
C ILE A 308 -11.82 0.83 -5.91
N VAL A 309 -11.49 1.61 -6.94
CA VAL A 309 -10.47 1.21 -7.93
C VAL A 309 -9.10 1.04 -7.29
N VAL A 310 -8.69 1.93 -6.38
CA VAL A 310 -7.42 1.80 -5.65
C VAL A 310 -7.41 0.53 -4.79
N MET A 311 -8.50 0.23 -4.09
CA MET A 311 -8.64 -1.00 -3.29
C MET A 311 -8.59 -2.27 -4.16
N ILE A 312 -9.28 -2.26 -5.31
CA ILE A 312 -9.25 -3.35 -6.30
C ILE A 312 -7.81 -3.56 -6.78
N ILE A 313 -7.12 -2.50 -7.16
CA ILE A 313 -5.73 -2.59 -7.63
C ILE A 313 -4.86 -3.25 -6.55
N PHE A 314 -4.96 -2.79 -5.30
CA PHE A 314 -4.18 -3.34 -4.20
C PHE A 314 -4.48 -4.83 -3.96
N SER A 315 -5.76 -5.18 -3.82
CA SER A 315 -6.23 -6.56 -3.57
C SER A 315 -5.84 -7.52 -4.69
N VAL A 316 -5.98 -7.09 -5.95
CA VAL A 316 -5.58 -7.87 -7.12
C VAL A 316 -4.07 -8.07 -7.17
N MET A 317 -3.26 -7.09 -6.76
CA MET A 317 -1.80 -7.26 -6.68
C MET A 317 -1.41 -8.28 -5.60
N CYS A 318 -2.07 -8.25 -4.43
CA CYS A 318 -1.88 -9.23 -3.36
C CYS A 318 -2.25 -10.65 -3.83
N GLU A 319 -3.44 -10.84 -4.41
CA GLU A 319 -3.88 -12.15 -4.89
C GLU A 319 -2.93 -12.73 -5.96
N LYS A 320 -2.48 -11.87 -6.90
CA LYS A 320 -1.50 -12.26 -7.91
C LYS A 320 -0.16 -12.66 -7.30
N PHE A 321 0.28 -11.98 -6.23
CA PHE A 321 1.49 -12.35 -5.51
C PHE A 321 1.31 -13.70 -4.80
N TYR A 322 0.21 -13.91 -4.08
CA TYR A 322 -0.08 -15.18 -3.40
C TYR A 322 -0.16 -16.36 -4.37
N THR A 323 -0.82 -16.17 -5.51
CA THR A 323 -0.85 -17.18 -6.58
C THR A 323 0.56 -17.54 -7.06
N THR A 324 1.43 -16.54 -7.19
CA THR A 324 2.84 -16.76 -7.60
C THR A 324 3.63 -17.48 -6.49
N MET A 325 3.39 -17.17 -5.21
CA MET A 325 3.97 -17.91 -4.08
C MET A 325 3.51 -19.38 -4.04
N MET A 326 2.26 -19.65 -4.38
CA MET A 326 1.76 -21.03 -4.50
C MET A 326 2.35 -21.76 -5.71
N GLU A 327 2.60 -21.07 -6.82
CA GLU A 327 3.32 -21.62 -7.96
C GLU A 327 4.77 -21.99 -7.61
N ALA A 328 5.48 -21.12 -6.88
CA ALA A 328 6.83 -21.41 -6.38
C ALA A 328 6.86 -22.68 -5.51
N ARG A 329 5.87 -22.84 -4.61
CA ARG A 329 5.68 -24.06 -3.81
C ARG A 329 5.44 -25.29 -4.68
N SER A 330 4.55 -25.18 -5.67
CA SER A 330 4.21 -26.28 -6.59
C SER A 330 5.45 -26.75 -7.35
N ILE A 331 6.29 -25.82 -7.82
CA ILE A 331 7.57 -26.16 -8.47
C ILE A 331 8.52 -26.88 -7.51
N CYS A 332 8.65 -26.43 -6.26
CA CYS A 332 9.44 -27.14 -5.27
C CYS A 332 8.96 -28.59 -5.06
N VAL A 333 7.64 -28.82 -5.00
CA VAL A 333 7.06 -30.17 -4.87
C VAL A 333 7.37 -31.02 -6.10
N GLN A 334 7.23 -30.47 -7.30
CA GLN A 334 7.53 -31.17 -8.55
C GLN A 334 9.02 -31.57 -8.61
N LEU A 335 9.92 -30.65 -8.27
CA LEU A 335 11.35 -30.92 -8.25
C LEU A 335 11.70 -32.01 -7.22
N ILE A 336 11.13 -31.97 -6.01
CA ILE A 336 11.33 -33.03 -5.01
C ILE A 336 10.90 -34.41 -5.55
N SER A 337 9.77 -34.47 -6.25
CA SER A 337 9.22 -35.71 -6.81
C SER A 337 9.99 -36.24 -8.03
N SER A 338 10.77 -35.38 -8.69
CA SER A 338 11.52 -35.75 -9.89
C SER A 338 12.63 -36.75 -9.57
N ARG A 339 12.74 -37.81 -10.39
CA ARG A 339 13.83 -38.80 -10.29
C ARG A 339 15.20 -38.21 -10.66
N ARG A 340 15.24 -37.10 -11.40
CA ARG A 340 16.47 -36.41 -11.84
C ARG A 340 16.94 -35.34 -10.85
N SER A 341 16.19 -35.10 -9.77
CA SER A 341 16.51 -34.08 -8.78
C SER A 341 17.68 -34.55 -7.91
N SER A 342 18.69 -33.69 -7.76
CA SER A 342 19.84 -33.95 -6.88
C SER A 342 19.41 -33.86 -5.41
N ASP A 343 20.15 -34.48 -4.50
CA ASP A 343 19.82 -34.44 -3.07
C ASP A 343 19.83 -33.00 -2.50
N ILE A 344 20.70 -32.12 -3.01
CA ILE A 344 20.77 -30.72 -2.57
C ILE A 344 19.54 -29.91 -2.99
N GLU A 345 19.12 -30.06 -4.25
CA GLU A 345 17.87 -29.49 -4.79
C GLU A 345 16.67 -29.94 -3.96
N ARG A 346 16.55 -31.25 -3.68
CA ARG A 346 15.49 -31.79 -2.83
C ARG A 346 15.52 -31.19 -1.43
N LYS A 347 16.71 -31.06 -0.82
CA LYS A 347 16.89 -30.48 0.51
C LYS A 347 16.43 -29.01 0.54
N ILE A 348 16.86 -28.22 -0.44
CA ILE A 348 16.53 -26.80 -0.52
C ILE A 348 15.04 -26.58 -0.80
N CYS A 349 14.46 -27.31 -1.76
CA CYS A 349 13.01 -27.25 -2.02
C CYS A 349 12.20 -27.67 -0.78
N LYS A 350 12.64 -28.67 -0.02
CA LYS A 350 11.99 -29.05 1.25
C LYS A 350 12.08 -27.93 2.29
N ASN A 351 13.23 -27.26 2.39
CA ASN A 351 13.40 -26.13 3.30
C ASN A 351 12.49 -24.95 2.92
N ILE A 352 12.38 -24.63 1.62
CA ILE A 352 11.46 -23.60 1.11
C ILE A 352 10.01 -23.95 1.48
N ILE A 353 9.56 -25.18 1.19
CA ILE A 353 8.20 -25.62 1.51
C ILE A 353 7.95 -25.52 3.01
N ARG A 354 8.85 -26.04 3.84
CA ARG A 354 8.75 -25.97 5.30
C ARG A 354 8.70 -24.52 5.79
N HIS A 355 9.53 -23.65 5.22
CA HIS A 355 9.55 -22.24 5.59
C HIS A 355 8.23 -21.56 5.23
N GLN A 356 7.71 -21.81 4.03
CA GLN A 356 6.42 -21.30 3.59
C GLN A 356 5.28 -21.83 4.47
N ASP A 357 5.25 -23.13 4.78
CA ASP A 357 4.21 -23.71 5.64
C ASP A 357 4.17 -23.13 7.06
N VAL A 358 5.33 -22.73 7.60
CA VAL A 358 5.43 -22.19 8.97
C VAL A 358 5.31 -20.67 9.01
N SER A 359 5.83 -19.97 8.01
CA SER A 359 6.02 -18.51 8.07
C SER A 359 5.13 -17.72 7.12
N PHE A 360 4.59 -18.34 6.06
CA PHE A 360 3.78 -17.60 5.10
C PHE A 360 2.35 -17.47 5.60
N GLU A 361 1.98 -16.25 5.92
CA GLU A 361 0.61 -15.83 6.13
C GLU A 361 0.25 -14.83 5.03
N LYS A 362 -0.96 -14.94 4.46
CA LYS A 362 -1.50 -13.88 3.61
C LYS A 362 -1.61 -12.60 4.46
N MET A 363 -1.42 -11.43 3.85
CA MET A 363 -1.55 -10.16 4.55
C MET A 363 -2.94 -10.10 5.21
N ASN A 364 -2.97 -9.86 6.51
CA ASN A 364 -4.17 -9.87 7.31
C ASN A 364 -4.28 -8.51 8.02
N ALA A 365 -5.19 -7.66 7.52
CA ALA A 365 -5.40 -6.28 7.94
C ALA A 365 -5.63 -6.17 9.46
N CYS A 366 -4.54 -5.99 10.20
CA CYS A 366 -4.44 -6.04 11.66
C CYS A 366 -5.20 -7.22 12.29
N GLY A 367 -5.19 -8.40 11.64
CA GLY A 367 -5.86 -9.60 12.15
C GLY A 367 -7.37 -9.69 11.86
N LEU A 368 -7.98 -8.67 11.24
CA LEU A 368 -9.42 -8.60 11.02
C LEU A 368 -9.86 -9.35 9.76
N PHE A 369 -9.14 -9.17 8.65
CA PHE A 369 -9.47 -9.80 7.38
C PHE A 369 -8.25 -9.99 6.48
N VAL A 370 -8.26 -11.07 5.73
CA VAL A 370 -7.24 -11.39 4.74
C VAL A 370 -7.40 -10.48 3.52
N VAL A 371 -6.32 -9.80 3.13
CA VAL A 371 -6.30 -8.90 1.98
C VAL A 371 -6.05 -9.67 0.69
N ASP A 372 -7.13 -10.10 0.06
CA ASP A 372 -7.14 -10.76 -1.24
C ASP A 372 -8.29 -10.26 -2.14
N ALA A 373 -8.47 -10.88 -3.31
CA ALA A 373 -9.52 -10.45 -4.24
C ALA A 373 -10.94 -10.68 -3.69
N ALA A 374 -11.16 -11.63 -2.77
CA ALA A 374 -12.46 -11.89 -2.17
C ALA A 374 -12.86 -10.77 -1.18
N LEU A 375 -11.88 -10.14 -0.53
CA LEU A 375 -12.12 -9.00 0.35
C LEU A 375 -12.91 -7.87 -0.33
N ILE A 376 -12.63 -7.58 -1.61
CA ILE A 376 -13.39 -6.55 -2.35
C ILE A 376 -14.86 -6.94 -2.53
N LEU A 377 -15.15 -8.22 -2.81
CA LEU A 377 -16.53 -8.68 -2.96
C LEU A 377 -17.28 -8.56 -1.63
N HIS A 378 -16.64 -8.94 -0.52
CA HIS A 378 -17.20 -8.77 0.81
C HIS A 378 -17.38 -7.30 1.18
N PHE A 379 -16.42 -6.44 0.83
CA PHE A 379 -16.49 -5.00 1.06
C PHE A 379 -17.64 -4.35 0.28
N CYS A 380 -17.79 -4.65 -1.02
CA CYS A 380 -18.91 -4.16 -1.83
C CYS A 380 -20.27 -4.65 -1.32
N SER A 381 -20.34 -5.90 -0.85
CA SER A 381 -21.55 -6.45 -0.21
C SER A 381 -21.90 -5.67 1.06
N LEU A 382 -20.93 -5.48 1.95
CA LEU A 382 -21.09 -4.71 3.19
C LEU A 382 -21.56 -3.28 2.89
N LEU A 383 -20.89 -2.63 1.94
CA LEU A 383 -21.23 -1.27 1.52
C LEU A 383 -22.67 -1.18 1.00
N THR A 384 -23.06 -2.13 0.14
CA THR A 384 -24.44 -2.19 -0.41
C THR A 384 -25.46 -2.38 0.70
N THR A 385 -25.18 -3.25 1.68
CA THR A 385 -26.04 -3.45 2.84
C THR A 385 -26.23 -2.17 3.64
N TYR A 386 -25.16 -1.43 3.96
CA TYR A 386 -25.28 -0.16 4.68
C TYR A 386 -26.02 0.90 3.88
N VAL A 387 -25.78 1.00 2.57
CA VAL A 387 -26.52 1.92 1.69
C VAL A 387 -28.02 1.60 1.67
N ILE A 388 -28.39 0.31 1.61
CA ILE A 388 -29.80 -0.10 1.69
C ILE A 388 -30.41 0.29 3.04
N VAL A 389 -29.68 0.07 4.14
CA VAL A 389 -30.16 0.44 5.49
C VAL A 389 -30.39 1.95 5.59
N VAL A 390 -29.48 2.77 5.06
CA VAL A 390 -29.68 4.24 4.98
C VAL A 390 -30.97 4.54 4.21
N PHE A 391 -31.17 3.96 3.02
CA PHE A 391 -32.42 4.18 2.28
C PHE A 391 -33.68 3.69 3.01
N GLN A 392 -33.61 2.61 3.77
CA GLN A 392 -34.73 2.13 4.56
C GLN A 392 -35.12 3.13 5.65
N PHE A 393 -34.16 3.64 6.42
CA PHE A 393 -34.45 4.65 7.45
C PHE A 393 -34.97 5.98 6.89
N GLU A 394 -34.61 6.31 5.66
CA GLU A 394 -34.99 7.58 5.05
C GLU A 394 -36.33 7.56 4.32
N PHE A 395 -36.81 6.40 3.87
CA PHE A 395 -38.00 6.29 3.03
C PHE A 395 -39.12 5.39 3.58
N LEU A 396 -38.86 4.58 4.62
CA LEU A 396 -39.85 3.71 5.29
C LEU A 396 -40.05 4.15 6.73
#